data_AF-A0A6N7GA86-F1
#
_entry.id   AF-A0A6N7GA86-F1
#
_cell.length_a   1.000
_cell.length_b   1.000
_cell.length_c   1.000
_cell.angle_alpha   90.00
_cell.angle_beta   90.00
_cell.angle_gamma   90.00
#
_symmetry.space_group_name_H-M   'P 1'
#
loop_
_entity.id
_entity.type
_entity.pdbx_description
1 polymer ?
#
loop_
_entity_poly.entity_id
_entity_poly.type
_entity_poly.pdbx_seq_one_letter_code
_entity_poly.pdbx_strand_id
1 'polypeptide(L)'
;MERLTAGRPPVRRVLTLLGAGAAGATSLVAAAVLTVAGPAVAQAVADRVTITGIDLAEPLEVVAAEQPELCAALHQEVDWLIEPDGDSPEPELDALGPQYTLVVHIDGVPRHRFHLYPLAEGGPRAFRPVEQPGDRTIDEGWFYGRLSMPDTLRAAGAPLTGDPATGGGGAGAGQPPPAVEESEQPDTSPLGFLDQWRQGMLLTAAIIVATAAGLGGSAYLIRRKI
;
A
#
# COMPACT_ATOMS: atom_id res chain seq x y z
N MET A 1 -38.66 12.47 -60.63
CA MET A 1 -38.46 12.41 -59.17
C MET A 1 -39.85 12.19 -58.60
N GLU A 2 -40.24 11.15 -57.87
CA GLU A 2 -39.59 10.05 -57.17
C GLU A 2 -40.53 8.84 -57.18
N ARG A 3 -39.98 7.63 -57.04
CA ARG A 3 -40.68 6.36 -57.10
C ARG A 3 -41.06 5.85 -55.70
N LEU A 4 -42.29 5.33 -55.61
CA LEU A 4 -42.73 4.10 -54.94
C LEU A 4 -42.47 3.90 -53.43
N THR A 5 -43.57 4.03 -52.68
CA THR A 5 -43.96 3.25 -51.49
C THR A 5 -43.84 1.73 -51.66
N ALA A 6 -43.28 1.04 -50.67
CA ALA A 6 -43.75 -0.28 -50.19
C ALA A 6 -43.07 -0.67 -48.87
N GLY A 7 -43.86 -0.85 -47.81
CA GLY A 7 -43.41 -1.45 -46.55
C GLY A 7 -43.60 -2.97 -46.53
N ARG A 8 -42.85 -3.64 -45.64
CA ARG A 8 -43.35 -4.71 -44.75
C ARG A 8 -42.23 -5.16 -43.76
N PRO A 9 -42.60 -5.73 -42.60
CA PRO A 9 -41.76 -5.88 -41.40
C PRO A 9 -41.13 -7.27 -41.27
N PRO A 10 -40.32 -7.53 -40.24
CA PRO A 10 -40.22 -8.88 -39.69
C PRO A 10 -40.67 -8.97 -38.22
N VAL A 11 -41.72 -9.77 -38.05
CA VAL A 11 -42.09 -10.50 -36.84
C VAL A 11 -41.14 -11.69 -36.68
N ARG A 12 -40.67 -11.98 -35.46
CA ARG A 12 -40.71 -13.34 -34.87
C ARG A 12 -40.16 -13.37 -33.44
N ARG A 13 -41.10 -13.45 -32.48
CA ARG A 13 -40.89 -14.21 -31.24
C ARG A 13 -41.05 -15.69 -31.59
N VAL A 14 -40.08 -16.53 -31.22
CA VAL A 14 -40.29 -17.96 -30.98
C VAL A 14 -39.56 -18.32 -29.69
N LEU A 15 -40.38 -18.50 -28.65
CA LEU A 15 -40.10 -19.25 -27.44
C LEU A 15 -39.95 -20.75 -27.82
N THR A 16 -39.34 -21.58 -26.96
CA THR A 16 -39.81 -22.94 -26.57
C THR A 16 -38.70 -24.03 -26.52
N LEU A 17 -38.36 -24.39 -25.27
CA LEU A 17 -38.20 -25.74 -24.68
C LEU A 17 -36.94 -26.63 -24.88
N LEU A 18 -36.30 -26.87 -23.72
CA LEU A 18 -36.06 -28.16 -23.04
C LEU A 18 -35.36 -29.32 -23.79
N GLY A 19 -34.34 -29.91 -23.13
CA GLY A 19 -34.05 -31.34 -23.31
C GLY A 19 -32.63 -31.77 -22.95
N ALA A 20 -32.48 -32.38 -21.78
CA ALA A 20 -31.28 -33.01 -21.23
C ALA A 20 -30.64 -34.10 -22.12
N GLY A 21 -29.34 -34.37 -21.90
CA GLY A 21 -28.72 -35.62 -22.36
C GLY A 21 -27.19 -35.63 -22.28
N ALA A 22 -26.66 -36.27 -21.25
CA ALA A 22 -25.24 -36.41 -20.94
C ALA A 22 -24.43 -37.17 -22.01
N ALA A 23 -23.21 -36.70 -22.31
CA ALA A 23 -22.02 -37.54 -22.57
C ALA A 23 -20.76 -36.68 -22.77
N GLY A 24 -19.70 -36.98 -22.00
CA GLY A 24 -18.32 -36.72 -22.42
C GLY A 24 -17.66 -35.42 -21.93
N ALA A 25 -17.52 -35.23 -20.62
CA ALA A 25 -16.56 -34.27 -20.07
C ALA A 25 -15.22 -34.98 -19.79
N THR A 26 -14.48 -35.24 -20.86
CA THR A 26 -13.08 -35.68 -20.81
C THR A 26 -12.21 -34.45 -20.53
N SER A 27 -11.45 -34.51 -19.44
CA SER A 27 -10.12 -33.92 -19.23
C SER A 27 -9.84 -32.51 -19.75
N LEU A 28 -9.72 -31.55 -18.82
CA LEU A 28 -8.58 -30.61 -18.69
C LEU A 28 -8.97 -29.51 -17.68
N VAL A 29 -8.90 -29.82 -16.38
CA VAL A 29 -8.75 -28.74 -15.39
C VAL A 29 -7.25 -28.49 -15.29
N ALA A 30 -6.75 -27.67 -16.23
CA ALA A 30 -5.46 -27.04 -16.09
C ALA A 30 -5.48 -26.25 -14.79
N ALA A 31 -4.56 -26.58 -13.89
CA ALA A 31 -4.29 -25.82 -12.69
C ALA A 31 -3.86 -24.40 -13.09
N ALA A 32 -4.82 -23.48 -13.11
CA ALA A 32 -4.53 -22.06 -13.09
C ALA A 32 -4.06 -21.71 -11.67
N VAL A 33 -2.77 -21.97 -11.40
CA VAL A 33 -2.07 -21.28 -10.32
C VAL A 33 -1.95 -19.84 -10.78
N LEU A 34 -2.95 -19.02 -10.47
CA LEU A 34 -2.84 -17.58 -10.53
C LEU A 34 -1.93 -17.16 -9.37
N THR A 35 -0.62 -17.27 -9.57
CA THR A 35 0.31 -16.37 -8.91
C THR A 35 -0.04 -14.98 -9.42
N VAL A 36 -0.88 -14.26 -8.68
CA VAL A 36 -0.94 -12.80 -8.77
C VAL A 36 0.35 -12.27 -8.15
N ALA A 37 1.46 -12.48 -8.86
CA ALA A 37 2.55 -11.53 -8.83
C ALA A 37 2.06 -10.41 -9.74
N GLY A 38 1.44 -9.39 -9.16
CA GLY A 38 1.23 -8.14 -9.87
C GLY A 38 2.58 -7.67 -10.43
N PRO A 39 2.60 -6.91 -11.54
CA PRO A 39 3.83 -6.31 -11.99
C PRO A 39 4.40 -5.49 -10.82
N ALA A 40 5.57 -5.90 -10.32
CA ALA A 40 6.36 -5.03 -9.47
C ALA A 40 6.72 -3.83 -10.35
N VAL A 41 5.96 -2.75 -10.22
CA VAL A 41 6.31 -1.47 -10.81
C VAL A 41 7.68 -1.17 -10.24
N ALA A 42 8.69 -1.13 -11.10
CA ALA A 42 10.05 -0.77 -10.69
C ALA A 42 9.97 0.67 -10.16
N GLN A 43 9.86 0.79 -8.84
CA GLN A 43 9.75 2.07 -8.19
C GLN A 43 11.07 2.80 -8.42
N ALA A 44 10.98 3.97 -9.03
CA ALA A 44 12.17 4.77 -9.33
C ALA A 44 12.91 5.05 -8.02
N VAL A 45 14.17 4.64 -7.94
CA VAL A 45 14.98 4.77 -6.72
C VAL A 45 15.52 6.19 -6.65
N ALA A 46 15.41 6.82 -5.49
CA ALA A 46 15.98 8.15 -5.26
C ALA A 46 17.51 8.08 -5.18
N ASP A 47 18.20 8.93 -5.94
CA ASP A 47 19.67 9.06 -5.87
C ASP A 47 20.12 10.01 -4.76
N ARG A 48 19.26 10.98 -4.43
CA ARG A 48 19.50 11.98 -3.40
C ARG A 48 18.19 12.47 -2.82
N VAL A 49 18.20 12.72 -1.52
CA VAL A 49 17.12 13.41 -0.81
C VAL A 49 17.69 14.67 -0.16
N THR A 50 17.05 15.80 -0.39
CA THR A 50 17.40 17.09 0.20
C THR A 50 16.34 17.48 1.21
N ILE A 51 16.74 17.76 2.45
CA ILE A 51 15.83 18.14 3.54
C ILE A 51 16.17 19.56 3.97
N THR A 52 15.15 20.41 4.07
CA THR A 52 15.26 21.77 4.58
C THR A 52 14.23 22.00 5.66
N GLY A 53 14.49 22.88 6.62
CA GLY A 53 13.59 23.14 7.73
C GLY A 53 14.03 24.36 8.51
N ILE A 54 13.14 24.94 9.31
CA ILE A 54 13.43 26.16 10.07
C ILE A 54 14.54 25.96 11.11
N ASP A 55 14.62 24.75 11.67
CA ASP A 55 15.62 24.39 12.68
C ASP A 55 16.94 23.89 12.07
N LEU A 56 17.07 23.91 10.74
CA LEU A 56 18.26 23.50 10.01
C LEU A 56 19.02 24.73 9.50
N ALA A 57 20.26 24.90 9.96
CA ALA A 57 21.11 25.99 9.50
C ALA A 57 21.53 25.84 8.03
N GLU A 58 21.71 24.60 7.57
CA GLU A 58 22.05 24.25 6.19
C GLU A 58 21.13 23.11 5.72
N PRO A 59 20.78 23.05 4.42
CA PRO A 59 20.06 21.89 3.86
C PRO A 59 20.82 20.59 4.13
N LEU A 60 20.11 19.57 4.61
CA LEU A 60 20.67 18.24 4.77
C LEU A 60 20.57 17.50 3.44
N GLU A 61 21.69 17.05 2.91
CA GLU A 61 21.74 16.21 1.73
C GLU A 61 22.08 14.77 2.10
N VAL A 62 21.20 13.85 1.74
CA VAL A 62 21.44 12.40 1.87
C VAL A 62 21.59 11.83 0.47
N VAL A 63 22.79 11.35 0.15
CA VAL A 63 23.13 10.80 -1.17
C VAL A 63 23.16 9.27 -1.09
N ALA A 64 22.46 8.59 -2.01
CA ALA A 64 22.37 7.14 -2.02
C ALA A 64 23.74 6.45 -2.19
N ALA A 65 24.69 7.10 -2.88
CA ALA A 65 26.05 6.60 -3.05
C ALA A 65 26.84 6.52 -1.73
N GLU A 66 26.49 7.33 -0.74
CA GLU A 66 27.16 7.39 0.56
C GLU A 66 26.36 6.66 1.65
N GLN A 67 25.04 6.84 1.65
CA GLN A 67 24.12 6.32 2.66
C GLN A 67 22.89 5.70 1.98
N PRO A 68 23.04 4.55 1.30
CA PRO A 68 21.99 3.95 0.48
C PRO A 68 20.74 3.58 1.30
N GLU A 69 20.94 3.02 2.50
CA GLU A 69 19.85 2.58 3.38
C GLU A 69 19.04 3.77 3.90
N LEU A 70 19.70 4.84 4.33
CA LEU A 70 19.04 6.04 4.83
C LEU A 70 18.32 6.80 3.70
N CYS A 71 18.93 6.90 2.52
CA CYS A 71 18.29 7.50 1.35
C CYS A 71 17.03 6.71 0.94
N ALA A 72 17.12 5.38 0.93
CA ALA A 72 15.97 4.52 0.66
C ALA A 72 14.87 4.67 1.73
N ALA A 73 15.24 4.71 3.02
CA ALA A 73 14.30 4.90 4.12
C ALA A 73 13.56 6.24 4.00
N LEU A 74 14.28 7.34 3.75
CA LEU A 74 13.67 8.66 3.53
C LEU A 74 12.74 8.67 2.31
N HIS A 75 13.13 8.01 1.21
CA HIS A 75 12.27 7.89 0.04
C HIS A 75 11.00 7.09 0.34
N GLN A 76 11.09 6.00 1.09
CA GLN A 76 9.96 5.18 1.54
C GLN A 76 9.00 5.89 2.50
N GLU A 77 9.39 7.04 3.06
CA GLU A 77 8.46 7.86 3.84
C GLU A 77 7.46 8.62 2.95
N VAL A 78 7.83 8.88 1.68
CA VAL A 78 7.11 9.80 0.79
C VAL A 78 6.73 9.21 -0.56
N ASP A 79 7.27 8.05 -0.94
CA ASP A 79 7.02 7.40 -2.22
C ASP A 79 5.53 7.11 -2.49
N TRP A 80 4.83 6.65 -1.46
CA TRP A 80 3.42 6.35 -1.49
C TRP A 80 2.54 7.60 -1.61
N LEU A 81 3.10 8.79 -1.38
CA LEU A 81 2.42 10.08 -1.56
C LEU A 81 2.39 10.53 -3.03
N ILE A 82 3.06 9.82 -3.94
CA ILE A 82 3.22 10.27 -5.34
C ILE A 82 1.94 10.04 -6.15
N GLU A 83 1.25 8.92 -5.94
CA GLU A 83 0.14 8.47 -6.78
C GLU A 83 -1.28 8.74 -6.24
N PRO A 84 -1.58 8.59 -4.93
CA PRO A 84 -2.95 8.77 -4.45
C PRO A 84 -3.34 10.26 -4.37
N ASP A 85 -4.64 10.48 -4.45
CA ASP A 85 -5.26 11.72 -3.97
C ASP A 85 -5.08 11.83 -2.44
N GLY A 86 -5.07 13.06 -1.90
CA GLY A 86 -4.98 13.28 -0.46
C GLY A 86 -5.99 12.42 0.31
N ASP A 87 -5.50 11.61 1.24
CA ASP A 87 -6.32 10.67 2.01
C ASP A 87 -6.76 11.23 3.37
N SER A 88 -6.45 12.50 3.62
CA SER A 88 -6.68 13.16 4.89
C SER A 88 -7.24 14.58 4.72
N PRO A 89 -8.12 15.06 5.63
CA PRO A 89 -8.47 16.46 5.69
C PRO A 89 -7.25 17.30 6.07
N GLU A 90 -7.26 18.56 5.65
CA GLU A 90 -6.31 19.55 6.10
C GLU A 90 -6.35 19.67 7.63
N PRO A 91 -5.21 19.49 8.33
CA PRO A 91 -5.13 19.64 9.77
C PRO A 91 -5.15 21.11 10.19
N GLU A 92 -5.46 21.36 11.47
CA GLU A 92 -5.36 22.70 12.04
C GLU A 92 -3.89 23.16 12.05
N LEU A 93 -3.64 24.40 11.60
CA LEU A 93 -2.26 24.91 11.44
C LEU A 93 -1.49 24.93 12.76
N ASP A 94 -2.16 25.23 13.88
CA ASP A 94 -1.56 25.26 15.20
C ASP A 94 -1.15 23.86 15.70
N ALA A 95 -1.65 22.80 15.06
CA ALA A 95 -1.40 21.41 15.41
C ALA A 95 -0.30 20.74 14.55
N LEU A 96 0.34 21.46 13.61
CA LEU A 96 1.27 20.86 12.65
C LEU A 96 2.71 20.70 13.16
N GLY A 97 3.13 21.44 14.19
CA GLY A 97 4.52 21.42 14.65
C GLY A 97 5.52 21.92 13.59
N PRO A 98 6.82 21.56 13.70
CA PRO A 98 7.85 22.04 12.79
C PRO A 98 7.71 21.44 11.39
N GLN A 99 7.81 22.31 10.37
CA GLN A 99 7.78 21.92 8.97
C GLN A 99 9.18 21.59 8.44
N TYR A 100 9.30 20.44 7.78
CA TYR A 100 10.46 20.04 7.00
C TYR A 100 10.07 19.86 5.54
N THR A 101 10.80 20.48 4.62
CA THR A 101 10.60 20.28 3.18
C THR A 101 11.59 19.25 2.67
N LEU A 102 11.06 18.17 2.11
CA LEU A 102 11.83 17.07 1.53
C LEU A 102 11.72 17.13 0.01
N VAL A 103 12.86 17.14 -0.68
CA VAL A 103 12.96 17.10 -2.13
C VAL A 103 13.65 15.80 -2.56
N VAL A 104 12.96 14.99 -3.36
CA VAL A 104 13.48 13.73 -3.90
C VAL A 104 14.09 13.98 -5.27
N HIS A 105 15.33 13.56 -5.45
CA HIS A 105 16.04 13.60 -6.72
C HIS A 105 16.14 12.20 -7.33
N ILE A 106 15.81 12.11 -8.62
CA ILE A 106 15.91 10.89 -9.43
C ILE A 106 16.62 11.25 -10.73
N ASP A 107 17.62 10.45 -11.08
CA ASP A 107 18.61 10.71 -12.11
C ASP A 107 19.34 12.06 -11.91
N GLY A 108 19.58 12.44 -10.66
CA GLY A 108 20.18 13.73 -10.29
C GLY A 108 19.27 14.96 -10.47
N VAL A 109 18.02 14.78 -10.91
CA VAL A 109 17.06 15.86 -11.14
C VAL A 109 16.03 15.88 -9.99
N PRO A 110 15.72 17.06 -9.39
CA PRO A 110 14.65 17.15 -8.41
C PRO A 110 13.32 16.79 -9.08
N ARG A 111 12.66 15.75 -8.58
CA ARG A 111 11.38 15.28 -9.11
C ARG A 111 10.23 15.66 -8.18
N HIS A 112 10.33 15.33 -6.91
CA HIS A 112 9.20 15.47 -5.99
C HIS A 112 9.55 16.39 -4.83
N ARG A 113 8.58 17.19 -4.39
CA ARG A 113 8.66 18.04 -3.21
C ARG A 113 7.49 17.71 -2.29
N PHE A 114 7.80 17.54 -1.01
CA PHE A 114 6.83 17.29 0.05
C PHE A 114 7.14 18.16 1.27
N HIS A 115 6.10 18.51 2.02
CA HIS A 115 6.20 19.16 3.31
C HIS A 115 5.80 18.17 4.39
N LEU A 116 6.72 17.91 5.32
CA LEU A 116 6.61 16.91 6.37
C LEU A 116 6.47 17.59 7.71
N TYR A 117 5.60 17.03 8.54
CA TYR A 117 5.25 17.52 9.86
C TYR A 117 5.34 16.36 10.84
N PRO A 118 6.57 16.00 11.27
CA PRO A 118 6.81 14.78 12.05
C PRO A 118 6.20 14.83 13.46
N LEU A 119 5.99 16.02 14.02
CA LEU A 119 5.48 16.21 15.38
C LEU A 119 4.08 16.84 15.41
N ALA A 120 3.29 16.65 14.35
CA ALA A 120 1.91 17.11 14.32
C ALA A 120 1.03 16.35 15.35
N GLU A 121 0.01 17.02 15.88
CA GLU A 121 -0.96 16.40 16.78
C GLU A 121 -1.81 15.38 16.02
N GLY A 122 -2.09 14.24 16.66
CA GLY A 122 -2.75 13.11 16.01
C GLY A 122 -1.84 12.26 15.11
N GLY A 123 -0.53 12.52 15.12
CA GLY A 123 0.50 11.75 14.42
C GLY A 123 1.13 12.51 13.24
N PRO A 124 2.22 11.97 12.66
CA PRO A 124 2.94 12.63 11.57
C PRO A 124 2.03 12.99 10.41
N ARG A 125 2.23 14.16 9.82
CA ARG A 125 1.49 14.63 8.62
C ARG A 125 2.44 14.89 7.47
N ALA A 126 1.94 14.71 6.25
CA ALA A 126 2.62 15.11 5.04
C ALA A 126 1.67 15.89 4.13
N PHE A 127 2.20 16.91 3.47
CA PHE A 127 1.50 17.71 2.49
C PHE A 127 2.26 17.70 1.17
N ARG A 128 1.53 17.42 0.11
CA ARG A 128 2.04 17.47 -1.26
C ARG A 128 1.57 18.77 -1.91
N PRO A 129 2.46 19.73 -2.17
CA PRO A 129 2.08 20.98 -2.83
C PRO A 129 1.73 20.76 -4.29
N VAL A 130 0.87 21.64 -4.83
CA VAL A 130 0.50 21.67 -6.25
C VAL A 130 1.71 21.89 -7.16
N GLU A 131 2.61 22.79 -6.76
CA GLU A 131 3.83 23.10 -7.49
C GLU A 131 4.92 22.07 -7.18
N GLN A 132 5.33 21.33 -8.21
CA GLN A 132 6.40 20.34 -8.13
C GLN A 132 7.62 20.81 -8.91
N PRO A 133 8.83 20.34 -8.53
CA PRO A 133 10.04 20.62 -9.28
C PRO A 133 9.93 20.25 -10.78
N GLY A 134 10.57 21.07 -11.61
CA GLY A 134 10.59 20.89 -13.08
C GLY A 134 9.36 21.43 -13.81
N ASP A 135 8.77 22.53 -13.32
CA ASP A 135 7.57 23.18 -13.88
C ASP A 135 6.36 22.25 -14.01
N ARG A 136 6.25 21.28 -13.09
CA ARG A 136 5.16 20.31 -13.07
C ARG A 136 4.12 20.71 -12.05
N THR A 137 2.87 20.46 -12.37
CA THR A 137 1.72 20.67 -11.48
C THR A 137 1.02 19.35 -11.25
N ILE A 138 0.69 19.06 -10.00
CA ILE A 138 -0.09 17.89 -9.59
C ILE A 138 -1.17 18.31 -8.60
N ASP A 139 -2.13 17.45 -8.32
CA ASP A 139 -3.14 17.74 -7.31
C ASP A 139 -2.50 17.80 -5.93
N GLU A 140 -2.79 18.87 -5.19
CA GLU A 140 -2.36 19.00 -3.81
C GLU A 140 -3.11 18.02 -2.90
N GLY A 141 -2.48 17.62 -1.81
CA GLY A 141 -3.08 16.63 -0.92
C GLY A 141 -2.44 16.60 0.45
N TRP A 142 -3.28 16.39 1.45
CA TRP A 142 -2.89 16.10 2.82
C TRP A 142 -2.94 14.60 3.07
N PHE A 143 -1.94 14.13 3.82
CA PHE A 143 -1.72 12.71 4.06
C PHE A 143 -1.29 12.47 5.51
N TYR A 144 -1.64 11.30 6.03
CA TYR A 144 -1.06 10.80 7.27
C TYR A 144 0.36 10.27 7.00
N GLY A 145 1.37 10.88 7.61
CA GLY A 145 2.74 10.37 7.55
C GLY A 145 2.88 9.02 8.25
N ARG A 146 3.93 8.26 7.90
CA ARG A 146 4.23 7.01 8.60
C ARG A 146 4.79 7.32 9.99
N LEU A 147 4.53 6.42 10.95
CA LEU A 147 5.00 6.58 12.33
C LEU A 147 6.53 6.58 12.47
N SER A 148 7.25 6.02 11.48
CA SER A 148 8.71 6.04 11.41
C SER A 148 9.31 7.39 11.03
N MET A 149 8.51 8.32 10.48
CA MET A 149 9.00 9.59 9.93
C MET A 149 9.88 10.41 10.89
N PRO A 150 9.52 10.60 12.18
CA PRO A 150 10.36 11.36 13.11
C PRO A 150 11.73 10.71 13.33
N ASP A 151 11.78 9.39 13.40
CA ASP A 151 13.02 8.65 13.62
C ASP A 151 13.91 8.69 12.39
N THR A 152 13.33 8.52 11.20
CA THR A 152 14.05 8.62 9.92
C THR A 152 14.63 10.03 9.72
N LEU A 153 13.87 11.09 10.05
CA LEU A 153 14.36 12.46 9.98
C LEU A 153 15.46 12.75 11.02
N ARG A 154 15.36 12.22 12.24
CA ARG A 154 16.45 12.32 13.23
C ARG A 154 17.71 11.59 12.76
N ALA A 155 17.57 10.42 12.16
CA ALA A 155 18.70 9.67 11.58
C ALA A 155 19.38 10.46 10.45
N ALA A 156 18.62 11.25 9.69
CA ALA A 156 19.16 12.17 8.69
C ALA A 156 19.84 13.42 9.28
N GLY A 157 19.71 13.65 10.60
CA GLY A 157 20.31 14.79 11.30
C GLY A 157 19.34 15.94 11.57
N ALA A 158 18.03 15.77 11.35
CA ALA A 158 17.04 16.79 11.68
C ALA A 158 16.89 16.94 13.20
N PRO A 159 17.00 18.16 13.75
CA PRO A 159 16.89 18.40 15.19
C PRO A 159 15.43 18.43 15.63
N LEU A 160 14.82 17.25 15.75
CA LEU A 160 13.44 17.12 16.26
C LEU A 160 13.43 17.11 17.79
N THR A 161 13.09 18.26 18.38
CA THR A 161 12.90 18.40 19.83
C THR A 161 11.44 18.11 20.19
N GLY A 162 11.10 16.82 20.36
CA GLY A 162 9.78 16.38 20.78
C GLY A 162 9.63 14.86 20.75
N ASP A 163 8.80 14.33 21.66
CA ASP A 163 8.44 12.91 21.68
C ASP A 163 7.27 12.66 20.72
N PRO A 164 7.44 11.82 19.68
CA PRO A 164 6.38 11.50 18.73
C PRO A 164 5.15 10.85 19.38
N ALA A 165 5.27 10.33 20.60
CA ALA A 165 4.18 9.69 21.34
C ALA A 165 3.16 10.68 21.96
N THR A 166 3.42 11.99 21.96
CA THR A 166 2.61 12.95 22.77
C THR A 166 1.53 13.69 21.96
N GLY A 167 1.50 13.58 20.64
CA GLY A 167 0.46 14.16 19.79
C GLY A 167 -0.82 13.33 19.79
N GLY A 168 -1.65 13.48 20.83
CA GLY A 168 -2.82 12.64 21.10
C GLY A 168 -3.84 12.51 19.96
N GLY A 169 -4.39 11.29 19.83
CA GLY A 169 -5.56 11.03 18.98
C GLY A 169 -5.81 9.55 18.70
N GLY A 170 -6.28 8.78 19.71
CA GLY A 170 -6.82 7.44 19.45
C GLY A 170 -6.67 6.45 20.61
N ALA A 171 -7.64 6.45 21.52
CA ALA A 171 -7.79 5.44 22.57
C ALA A 171 -7.87 4.03 21.95
N GLY A 172 -6.92 3.17 22.29
CA GLY A 172 -6.87 1.79 21.80
C GLY A 172 -5.52 1.07 21.98
N ALA A 173 -4.47 1.76 22.44
CA ALA A 173 -3.24 1.09 22.85
C ALA A 173 -3.52 0.30 24.13
N GLY A 174 -3.57 -1.03 23.97
CA GLY A 174 -3.85 -1.97 25.04
C GLY A 174 -2.98 -1.75 26.26
N GLN A 175 -3.52 -2.14 27.40
CA GLN A 175 -2.81 -2.51 28.62
C GLN A 175 -1.34 -2.88 28.31
N PRO A 176 -0.33 -2.30 29.00
CA PRO A 176 1.02 -2.80 28.86
C PRO A 176 0.95 -4.31 29.12
N PRO A 177 1.49 -5.16 28.23
CA PRO A 177 1.59 -6.57 28.54
C PRO A 177 2.29 -6.67 29.90
N PRO A 178 1.78 -7.48 30.85
CA PRO A 178 2.55 -7.77 32.05
C PRO A 178 3.93 -8.20 31.58
N ALA A 179 4.98 -7.62 32.18
CA ALA A 179 6.38 -7.89 31.84
C ALA A 179 6.55 -9.36 31.46
N VAL A 180 6.63 -9.62 30.16
CA VAL A 180 6.92 -10.94 29.65
C VAL A 180 8.41 -11.05 29.85
N GLU A 181 8.78 -11.88 30.81
CA GLU A 181 10.15 -12.32 31.00
C GLU A 181 10.76 -12.66 29.65
N GLU A 182 11.92 -12.07 29.40
CA GLU A 182 12.94 -12.52 28.44
C GLU A 182 12.37 -13.33 27.27
N SER A 183 11.79 -12.62 26.29
CA SER A 183 11.45 -13.24 25.02
C SER A 183 12.75 -13.73 24.39
N GLU A 184 12.88 -15.06 24.33
CA GLU A 184 13.91 -15.79 23.61
C GLU A 184 14.28 -15.04 22.32
N GLN A 185 15.58 -14.77 22.19
CA GLN A 185 16.17 -14.24 20.97
C GLN A 185 15.64 -15.07 19.79
N PRO A 186 15.28 -14.44 18.66
CA PRO A 186 14.87 -15.20 17.48
C PRO A 186 16.04 -16.11 17.12
N ASP A 187 15.82 -17.41 17.31
CA ASP A 187 16.78 -18.42 16.92
C ASP A 187 17.02 -18.25 15.42
N THR A 188 18.13 -17.61 15.05
CA THR A 188 18.68 -17.61 13.69
C THR A 188 19.27 -19.00 13.38
N SER A 189 18.56 -20.05 13.80
CA SER A 189 18.87 -21.42 13.47
C SER A 189 18.19 -21.74 12.14
N PRO A 190 18.87 -22.45 11.23
CA PRO A 190 18.25 -22.90 9.97
C PRO A 190 17.04 -23.82 10.18
N LEU A 191 16.87 -24.34 11.39
CA LEU A 191 15.72 -25.17 11.79
C LEU A 191 14.47 -24.32 12.11
N GLY A 192 14.63 -23.13 12.69
CA GLY A 192 13.51 -22.22 12.99
C GLY A 192 12.84 -21.68 11.71
N PHE A 193 13.65 -21.35 10.70
CA PHE A 193 13.15 -20.96 9.38
C PHE A 193 12.33 -22.07 8.71
N LEU A 194 12.76 -23.33 8.84
CA LEU A 194 12.06 -24.48 8.27
C LEU A 194 10.71 -24.71 8.97
N ASP A 195 10.64 -24.48 10.28
CA ASP A 195 9.39 -24.63 11.03
C ASP A 195 8.38 -23.53 10.68
N GLN A 196 8.86 -22.29 10.51
CA GLN A 196 8.01 -21.17 10.09
C GLN A 196 7.49 -21.35 8.64
N TRP A 197 8.33 -21.86 7.74
CA TRP A 197 7.93 -22.25 6.39
C TRP A 197 6.91 -23.40 6.39
N ARG A 198 7.13 -24.42 7.22
CA ARG A 198 6.19 -25.54 7.42
C ARG A 198 4.84 -25.04 7.92
N GLN A 199 4.83 -24.12 8.89
CA GLN A 199 3.62 -23.55 9.46
C GLN A 199 2.83 -22.73 8.42
N GLY A 200 3.51 -21.95 7.57
CA GLY A 200 2.89 -21.26 6.44
C GLY A 200 2.26 -22.22 5.41
N MET A 201 2.94 -23.34 5.11
CA MET A 201 2.42 -24.38 4.20
C MET A 201 1.20 -25.11 4.79
N LEU A 202 1.23 -25.44 6.08
CA LEU A 202 0.09 -26.09 6.76
C LEU A 202 -1.14 -25.18 6.82
N LEU A 203 -0.94 -23.89 7.08
CA LEU A 203 -2.03 -22.91 7.07
C LEU A 203 -2.67 -22.82 5.67
N THR A 204 -1.83 -22.72 4.64
CA THR A 204 -2.29 -22.69 3.24
C THR A 204 -3.06 -23.97 2.88
N ALA A 205 -2.55 -25.14 3.27
CA ALA A 205 -3.22 -26.42 3.05
C ALA A 205 -4.56 -26.51 3.78
N ALA A 206 -4.63 -26.04 5.03
CA ALA A 206 -5.87 -26.02 5.81
C ALA A 206 -6.96 -25.17 5.14
N ILE A 207 -6.59 -24.01 4.59
CA ILE A 207 -7.52 -23.13 3.86
C ILE A 207 -8.06 -23.84 2.61
N ILE A 208 -7.20 -24.52 1.85
CA ILE A 208 -7.62 -25.28 0.65
C ILE A 208 -8.61 -26.38 1.02
N VAL A 209 -8.30 -27.17 2.06
CA VAL A 209 -9.18 -28.26 2.53
C VAL A 209 -10.53 -27.72 3.02
N ALA A 210 -10.51 -26.64 3.80
CA ALA A 210 -11.73 -26.00 4.29
C ALA A 210 -12.60 -25.49 3.12
N THR A 211 -11.99 -24.86 2.13
CA THR A 211 -12.69 -24.34 0.94
C THR A 211 -13.27 -25.48 0.10
N ALA A 212 -12.49 -26.55 -0.13
CA ALA A 212 -12.94 -27.74 -0.86
C ALA A 212 -14.09 -28.46 -0.13
N ALA A 213 -14.02 -28.56 1.19
CA ALA A 213 -15.09 -29.14 2.01
C ALA A 213 -16.35 -28.29 1.97
N GLY A 214 -16.23 -26.96 2.03
CA GLY A 214 -17.36 -26.03 1.90
C GLY A 214 -18.06 -26.16 0.54
N LEU A 215 -17.28 -26.15 -0.55
CA LEU A 215 -17.81 -26.33 -1.90
C LEU A 215 -18.44 -27.71 -2.09
N GLY A 216 -17.76 -28.78 -1.66
CA GLY A 216 -18.28 -30.14 -1.73
C GLY A 216 -19.56 -30.33 -0.91
N GLY A 217 -19.62 -29.75 0.29
CA GLY A 217 -20.81 -29.76 1.14
C GLY A 217 -21.98 -29.05 0.49
N SER A 218 -21.76 -27.86 -0.08
CA SER A 218 -22.81 -27.12 -0.79
C SER A 218 -23.37 -27.89 -1.99
N ALA A 219 -22.50 -28.51 -2.80
CA ALA A 219 -22.89 -29.34 -3.94
C ALA A 219 -23.66 -30.60 -3.49
N TYR A 220 -23.25 -31.24 -2.40
CA TYR A 220 -23.93 -32.40 -1.83
C TYR A 220 -25.34 -32.05 -1.34
N LEU A 221 -25.52 -30.90 -0.68
CA LEU A 221 -26.82 -30.43 -0.22
C LEU A 221 -27.78 -30.12 -1.38
N ILE A 222 -27.27 -29.54 -2.48
CA ILE A 222 -28.04 -29.30 -3.70
C ILE A 222 -28.49 -30.64 -4.31
N ARG A 223 -27.59 -31.63 -4.41
CA ARG A 223 -27.91 -32.96 -4.94
C ARG A 223 -28.93 -33.72 -4.09
N ARG A 224 -28.96 -33.50 -2.77
CA ARG A 224 -29.91 -34.17 -1.85
C ARG A 224 -31.32 -33.56 -1.88
N LYS A 225 -31.47 -32.31 -2.32
CA LYS A 225 -32.77 -31.61 -2.40
C LYS A 225 -33.55 -31.89 -3.69
N ILE A 226 -32.92 -32.53 -4.68
CA ILE A 226 -33.55 -33.07 -5.90
C ILE A 226 -33.84 -34.54 -5.66
#